data_AF-A0A087UE22-F1
#
_entry.id   AF-A0A087UE22-F1
#
_cell.length_a   1.000
_cell.length_b   1.000
_cell.length_c   1.000
_cell.angle_alpha   90.00
_cell.angle_beta   90.00
_cell.angle_gamma   90.00
#
_symmetry.space_group_name_H-M   'P 1'
#
loop_
_entity.id
_entity.type
_entity.pdbx_description
1 polymer ?
#
loop_
_entity_poly.entity_id
_entity_poly.type
_entity_poly.pdbx_seq_one_letter_code
_entity_poly.pdbx_strand_id
1 'polypeptide(L)' 'MGGCAAPNCSNQSKNNFRMFRFPRNEERRRKWIVNSRRDQWIPGPGACLCEVSSASYFSIEY' A
#
# COMPACT_ATOMS: atom_id res chain seq x y z
N MET A 1 14.67 1.63 -5.38
CA MET A 1 14.27 2.03 -4.02
C MET A 1 12.82 2.51 -4.11
N GLY A 2 11.86 1.71 -3.63
CA GLY A 2 10.45 2.06 -3.67
C GLY A 2 10.04 2.66 -2.33
N GLY A 3 9.57 3.91 -2.33
CA GLY A 3 8.86 4.49 -1.19
C GLY A 3 7.42 3.98 -1.14
N CYS A 4 6.72 4.25 -0.04
CA CYS A 4 5.31 3.95 0.06
C CYS A 4 4.50 4.72 -1.00
N ALA A 5 3.51 4.07 -1.62
CA ALA A 5 2.61 4.70 -2.58
C ALA A 5 1.61 5.69 -1.95
N ALA A 6 1.45 5.68 -0.62
CA ALA A 6 0.54 6.57 0.08
C ALA A 6 1.06 8.03 0.07
N PRO A 7 0.19 9.02 -0.17
CA PRO A 7 0.56 10.42 -0.12
C PRO A 7 0.97 10.78 1.31
N ASN A 8 2.02 11.60 1.46
CA ASN A 8 2.62 11.97 2.74
C ASN A 8 3.18 10.79 3.56
N CYS A 9 3.43 9.64 2.92
CA CYS A 9 4.06 8.52 3.60
C CYS A 9 5.55 8.46 3.28
N SER A 10 6.36 8.86 4.25
CA SER A 10 7.83 8.76 4.20
C SER A 10 8.35 7.39 4.68
N ASN A 11 7.46 6.41 4.85
CA ASN A 11 7.84 5.07 5.28
C ASN A 11 8.50 4.32 4.12
N GLN A 12 9.65 3.74 4.39
CA GLN A 12 10.47 3.05 3.41
C GLN A 12 11.03 1.78 4.06
N SER A 13 11.36 0.78 3.24
CA SER A 13 12.01 -0.46 3.72
C SER A 13 13.30 -0.21 4.51
N LYS A 14 14.00 0.90 4.25
CA LYS A 14 15.19 1.32 5.02
C LYS A 14 14.88 1.65 6.49
N ASN A 15 13.65 2.06 6.80
CA ASN A 15 13.21 2.39 8.16
C ASN A 15 12.57 1.16 8.86
N ASN A 16 12.91 -0.06 8.45
CA ASN A 16 12.35 -1.32 8.97
C ASN A 16 10.83 -1.50 8.80
N PHE A 17 10.17 -0.68 7.97
CA PHE A 17 8.77 -0.89 7.65
C PHE A 17 8.61 -2.01 6.63
N ARG A 18 7.68 -2.94 6.90
CA ARG A 18 7.27 -3.94 5.91
C ARG A 18 6.55 -3.27 4.77
N MET A 19 6.96 -3.60 3.55
CA MET A 19 6.33 -3.11 2.33
C MET A 19 5.63 -4.25 1.63
N PHE A 20 4.36 -4.05 1.30
CA PHE A 20 3.52 -5.01 0.61
C PHE A 20 3.21 -4.51 -0.80
N ARG A 21 3.37 -5.39 -1.78
CA ARG A 21 2.96 -5.11 -3.16
C ARG A 21 1.45 -5.23 -3.30
N PHE A 22 0.91 -4.53 -4.30
CA PHE A 22 -0.51 -4.65 -4.60
C PHE A 22 -0.85 -6.10 -4.99
N PRO A 23 -1.95 -6.66 -4.44
CA PRO A 23 -2.37 -8.00 -4.77
C PRO A 23 -2.74 -8.12 -6.26
N ARG A 24 -2.65 -9.35 -6.79
CA ARG A 24 -3.08 -9.68 -8.16
C ARG A 24 -4.60 -9.56 -8.32
N ASN A 25 -5.36 -9.87 -7.27
CA ASN A 25 -6.81 -9.79 -7.26
C ASN A 25 -7.30 -8.35 -7.38
N GLU A 26 -8.14 -8.09 -8.37
CA GLU A 26 -8.62 -6.76 -8.72
C GLU A 26 -9.46 -6.13 -7.60
N GLU A 27 -10.30 -6.92 -6.94
CA GLU A 27 -11.13 -6.44 -5.82
C GLU A 27 -10.29 -5.97 -4.63
N ARG A 28 -9.30 -6.78 -4.23
CA ARG A 28 -8.37 -6.41 -3.14
C ARG A 28 -7.51 -5.22 -3.56
N ARG A 29 -7.09 -5.17 -4.83
CA ARG A 29 -6.32 -4.05 -5.37
C ARG A 29 -7.11 -2.75 -5.33
N ARG A 30 -8.38 -2.77 -5.73
CA ARG A 30 -9.26 -1.59 -5.70
C ARG A 30 -9.43 -1.05 -4.28
N LYS A 31 -9.64 -1.94 -3.31
CA LYS A 31 -9.66 -1.60 -1.88
C LYS A 31 -8.34 -0.97 -1.41
N TRP A 32 -7.21 -1.51 -1.85
CA TRP A 32 -5.89 -0.95 -1.54
C TRP A 32 -5.64 0.42 -2.17
N ILE A 33 -6.15 0.67 -3.39
CA ILE A 33 -6.05 1.97 -4.07
C ILE A 33 -6.85 3.03 -3.29
N VAL A 34 -8.09 2.72 -2.93
CA VAL A 34 -8.94 3.60 -2.10
C VAL A 34 -8.24 3.92 -0.77
N ASN A 35 -7.69 2.89 -0.12
CA ASN A 35 -7.00 3.03 1.16
C ASN A 35 -5.65 3.76 1.05
N SER A 36 -5.00 3.71 -0.11
CA SER A 36 -3.83 4.53 -0.42
C SER A 36 -4.15 6.03 -0.48
N ARG A 37 -5.42 6.43 -0.31
CA ARG A 37 -5.90 7.83 -0.40
C ARG A 37 -5.46 8.54 -1.68
N ARG A 38 -5.24 7.77 -2.75
CA ARG A 38 -5.02 8.27 -4.09
C ARG A 38 -6.25 7.96 -4.91
N ASP A 39 -7.11 8.96 -5.06
CA ASP A 39 -8.27 8.84 -5.92
C ASP A 39 -7.80 8.65 -7.37
N GLN A 40 -8.41 7.71 -8.09
CA GLN A 40 -8.13 7.40 -9.51
C GLN A 40 -6.67 7.02 -9.87
N TRP A 41 -5.85 6.58 -8.92
CA TRP A 41 -4.46 6.18 -9.22
C TRP A 41 -4.31 4.70 -9.55
N ILE A 42 -3.62 4.41 -10.66
CA ILE A 42 -3.29 3.04 -11.07
C ILE A 42 -1.89 2.69 -10.54
N PRO A 43 -1.76 1.68 -9.65
CA PRO A 43 -0.47 1.26 -9.15
C PRO A 43 0.35 0.61 -10.27
N GLY A 44 1.49 1.23 -10.60
CA GLY A 44 2.48 0.64 -11.50
C GLY A 44 3.18 -0.60 -10.90
N PRO A 45 3.99 -1.34 -11.66
CA PRO A 45 4.65 -2.57 -11.20
C PRO A 45 5.61 -2.38 -10.01
N GLY A 46 6.09 -1.16 -9.78
CA GLY A 46 6.91 -0.79 -8.62
C GLY A 46 6.12 -0.31 -7.40
N ALA A 47 4.80 -0.23 -7.47
CA ALA A 47 3.96 0.31 -6.41
C ALA A 47 3.88 -0.65 -5.22
N CYS A 48 4.21 -0.14 -4.03
CA CYS A 48 4.12 -0.88 -2.76
C CYS A 48 3.53 0.03 -1.68
N LEU A 49 2.76 -0.54 -0.75
CA LEU A 49 2.27 0.15 0.45
C LEU A 49 3.01 -0.34 1.69
N CYS A 50 3.19 0.51 2.69
CA CYS A 50 3.78 0.11 3.95
C CYS A 50 2.74 -0.58 4.84
N GLU A 51 3.19 -1.34 5.83
CA GLU A 51 2.31 -2.04 6.77
C GLU A 51 1.32 -1.10 7.44
N VAL A 52 1.71 0.13 7.77
CA VAL A 52 0.84 1.14 8.39
C VAL A 52 -0.31 1.53 7.47
N SER A 53 -0.03 1.77 6.19
CA SER A 53 -1.08 2.09 5.21
C SER A 53 -1.93 0.86 4.93
N SER A 54 -1.36 -0.35 4.86
CA SER A 54 -2.14 -1.58 4.67
C SER A 54 -2.85 -2.09 5.95
N ALA A 55 -2.46 -1.60 7.14
CA ALA A 55 -2.88 -2.14 8.44
C ALA A 55 -4.38 -1.93 8.69
N SER A 56 -4.98 -0.87 8.16
CA SER A 56 -6.44 -0.68 8.21
C SER A 56 -7.22 -1.85 7.59
N TYR A 57 -6.58 -2.68 6.76
CA TYR A 57 -7.16 -3.92 6.20
C TYR A 57 -6.61 -5.20 6.84
N PHE A 58 -5.37 -5.20 7.33
CA PHE A 58 -4.77 -6.40 7.93
C PHE A 58 -5.26 -6.65 9.36
N SER A 59 -5.70 -5.60 10.06
CA SER A 59 -6.22 -5.71 11.44
C SER A 59 -7.64 -6.27 11.54
N ILE A 60 -8.33 -6.52 10.42
CA ILE A 60 -9.66 -7.18 10.41
C ILE A 60 -9.51 -8.71 10.28
N GLU A 61 -8.31 -9.22 10.01
CA GLU A 61 -8.03 -10.65 9.84
C GLU A 61 -7.04 -11.15 10.91
N TYR A 62 -7.24 -10.76 12.17
CA TYR A 62 -6.60 -11.39 13.34
C TYR A 62 -7.49 -11.32 14.57
#